data_AF-A0A9X5RHH9-F1
#
_entry.id   AF-A0A9X5RHH9-F1
#
_cell.length_a   1.000
_cell.length_b   1.000
_cell.length_c   1.000
_cell.angle_alpha   90.00
_cell.angle_beta   90.00
_cell.angle_gamma   90.00
#
_symmetry.space_group_name_H-M   'P 1'
#
loop_
_entity.id
_entity.type
_entity.pdbx_description
1 polymer ?
#
loop_
_entity_poly.entity_id
_entity_poly.type
_entity_poly.pdbx_seq_one_letter_code
_entity_poly.pdbx_strand_id
1 'polypeptide(L)'
;MPSSVLEVRQEKNWSVYKFFLLLSILIMIQGCAPRSDKNKILSPPADTEWVTVGIKLPEGIEALPLNVLYRSEICQRARYNSAGEKYYISGFNPNSVALKQQGSSDIYQTKIALNGGGSCQWQLSEVWMSIRYKKILNTYNDFEAIPSHKLILIFNNHKYNEGEIIRNLIKNEEIGLNYYPVFINNKIANEKNIILFQHWNRSQYILVNNEKNILFTPLYHKDNITKIDIPKERGTDVIIYYSDGTIEKKPSWSPNYNKLKSLN
;
A
#
# COMPACT_ATOMS: atom_id res chain seq x y z
N MET A 1 -25.38 -0.55 74.06
CA MET A 1 -25.02 0.83 73.69
C MET A 1 -25.09 0.92 72.17
N PRO A 2 -25.91 1.83 71.61
CA PRO A 2 -26.18 1.83 70.18
C PRO A 2 -25.00 2.48 69.44
N SER A 3 -24.49 1.78 68.43
CA SER A 3 -23.57 2.37 67.44
C SER A 3 -24.18 3.67 66.92
N SER A 4 -23.38 4.73 66.94
CA SER A 4 -23.84 6.05 66.57
C SER A 4 -24.36 6.04 65.13
N VAL A 5 -25.42 6.80 64.87
CA VAL A 5 -26.08 6.92 63.55
C VAL A 5 -25.08 7.33 62.44
N LEU A 6 -23.91 7.86 62.80
CA LEU A 6 -22.81 8.22 61.91
C LEU A 6 -22.05 7.00 61.35
N GLU A 7 -21.79 5.95 62.14
CA GLU A 7 -21.07 4.75 61.69
C GLU A 7 -21.87 3.97 60.64
N VAL A 8 -23.17 3.76 60.88
CA VAL A 8 -24.07 3.06 59.95
C VAL A 8 -24.20 3.81 58.61
N ARG A 9 -24.12 5.14 58.63
CA ARG A 9 -24.19 5.98 57.42
C ARG A 9 -22.88 5.95 56.62
N GLN A 10 -21.73 5.85 57.29
CA GLN A 10 -20.43 5.72 56.63
C GLN A 10 -20.23 4.35 55.96
N GLU A 11 -20.62 3.24 56.61
CA GLU A 11 -20.53 1.90 55.99
C GLU A 11 -21.43 1.76 54.76
N LYS A 12 -22.66 2.31 54.81
CA LYS A 12 -23.58 2.33 53.66
C LYS A 12 -23.00 3.10 52.48
N ASN A 13 -22.43 4.28 52.73
CA ASN A 13 -21.82 5.08 51.67
C ASN A 13 -20.58 4.39 51.08
N TRP A 14 -19.74 3.74 51.90
CA TRP A 14 -18.58 3.00 51.42
C TRP A 14 -18.95 1.78 50.57
N SER A 15 -20.03 1.07 50.94
CA SER A 15 -20.58 -0.06 50.18
C SER A 15 -21.14 0.38 48.82
N VAL A 16 -21.86 1.50 48.77
CA VAL A 16 -22.39 2.07 47.53
C VAL A 16 -21.26 2.57 46.61
N TYR A 17 -20.24 3.25 47.15
CA TYR A 17 -19.06 3.67 46.38
C TYR A 17 -18.26 2.49 45.81
N LYS A 18 -18.09 1.41 46.58
CA LYS A 18 -17.47 0.16 46.07
C LYS A 18 -18.27 -0.47 44.94
N PHE A 19 -19.60 -0.44 45.04
CA PHE A 19 -20.48 -0.98 43.99
C PHE A 19 -20.43 -0.14 42.71
N PHE A 20 -20.43 1.19 42.82
CA PHE A 20 -20.26 2.10 41.68
C PHE A 20 -18.85 2.04 41.05
N LEU A 21 -17.80 1.84 41.85
CA LEU A 21 -16.43 1.60 41.36
C LEU A 21 -16.29 0.25 40.65
N LEU A 22 -16.89 -0.83 41.17
CA LEU A 22 -16.91 -2.12 40.47
C LEU A 22 -17.72 -2.06 39.16
N LEU A 23 -18.85 -1.35 39.15
CA LEU A 23 -19.71 -1.23 37.98
C LEU A 23 -19.05 -0.39 36.87
N SER A 24 -18.32 0.67 37.23
CA SER A 24 -17.54 1.45 36.27
C SER A 24 -16.33 0.68 35.72
N ILE A 25 -15.69 -0.18 36.51
CA ILE A 25 -14.65 -1.10 36.00
C ILE A 25 -15.24 -2.14 35.04
N LEU A 26 -16.44 -2.69 35.30
CA LEU A 26 -17.11 -3.67 34.41
C LEU A 26 -17.54 -3.08 33.06
N ILE A 27 -17.94 -1.81 33.01
CA ILE A 27 -18.37 -1.15 31.76
C ILE A 27 -17.16 -0.87 30.85
N MET A 28 -15.97 -0.62 31.43
CA MET A 28 -14.74 -0.36 30.66
C MET A 28 -14.16 -1.62 29.99
N ILE A 29 -14.57 -2.83 30.42
CA ILE A 29 -14.14 -4.11 29.80
C ILE A 29 -15.02 -4.52 28.61
N GLN A 30 -16.11 -3.80 28.33
CA GLN A 30 -16.82 -3.90 27.05
C GLN A 30 -16.17 -3.04 25.95
N GLY A 31 -14.90 -2.63 26.15
CA GLY A 31 -14.06 -2.12 25.09
C GLY A 31 -14.06 -3.09 23.91
N CYS A 32 -14.59 -2.62 22.77
CA CYS A 32 -14.66 -3.28 21.47
C CYS A 32 -14.11 -4.71 21.46
N ALA A 33 -14.98 -5.71 21.69
CA ALA A 33 -14.63 -7.07 21.31
C ALA A 33 -14.10 -7.02 19.87
N PRO A 34 -12.87 -7.50 19.60
CA PRO A 34 -12.36 -7.53 18.23
C PRO A 34 -13.41 -8.27 17.42
N ARG A 35 -14.01 -7.59 16.43
CA ARG A 35 -14.99 -8.21 15.52
C ARG A 35 -14.34 -9.49 15.03
N SER A 36 -14.83 -10.63 15.49
CA SER A 36 -14.25 -11.94 15.25
C SER A 36 -13.85 -12.05 13.77
N ASP A 37 -12.55 -12.13 13.52
CA ASP A 37 -11.92 -12.20 12.19
C ASP A 37 -12.27 -13.48 11.40
N LYS A 38 -13.18 -14.33 11.91
CA LYS A 38 -13.70 -15.52 11.22
C LYS A 38 -14.17 -15.22 9.80
N ASN A 39 -14.74 -14.05 9.58
CA ASN A 39 -15.23 -13.63 8.27
C ASN A 39 -14.12 -13.21 7.30
N LYS A 40 -12.85 -13.09 7.74
CA LYS A 40 -11.72 -12.75 6.86
C LYS A 40 -10.90 -13.96 6.42
N ILE A 41 -11.19 -15.14 6.94
CA ILE A 41 -10.47 -16.36 6.54
C ILE A 41 -10.80 -16.66 5.08
N LEU A 42 -9.75 -16.79 4.26
CA LEU A 42 -9.87 -17.27 2.89
C LEU A 42 -9.90 -18.81 2.92
N SER A 43 -10.86 -19.39 2.23
CA SER A 43 -10.95 -20.83 2.00
C SER A 43 -11.32 -21.05 0.54
N PRO A 44 -10.35 -20.88 -0.39
CA PRO A 44 -10.58 -21.06 -1.80
C PRO A 44 -11.12 -22.47 -2.10
N PRO A 45 -12.16 -22.62 -2.96
CA PRO A 45 -12.63 -23.93 -3.40
C PRO A 45 -11.53 -24.74 -4.11
N ALA A 46 -11.67 -26.07 -4.13
CA ALA A 46 -10.68 -26.96 -4.76
C ALA A 46 -10.55 -26.72 -6.28
N ASP A 47 -11.64 -26.32 -6.92
CA ASP A 47 -11.75 -25.98 -8.34
C ASP A 47 -11.52 -24.49 -8.63
N THR A 48 -11.01 -23.71 -7.66
CA THR A 48 -10.76 -22.29 -7.88
C THR A 48 -9.73 -22.07 -9.00
N GLU A 49 -10.00 -21.07 -9.83
CA GLU A 49 -9.00 -20.52 -10.73
C GLU A 49 -7.97 -19.68 -9.95
N TRP A 50 -6.76 -19.60 -10.50
CA TRP A 50 -5.63 -18.88 -9.94
C TRP A 50 -5.04 -17.95 -10.99
N VAL A 51 -4.56 -16.79 -10.54
CA VAL A 51 -3.68 -15.91 -11.32
C VAL A 51 -2.26 -16.00 -10.76
N THR A 52 -1.28 -16.14 -11.63
CA THR A 52 0.14 -16.01 -11.28
C THR A 52 0.55 -14.56 -11.46
N VAL A 53 1.01 -13.92 -10.39
CA VAL A 53 1.55 -12.55 -10.45
C VAL A 53 3.03 -12.61 -10.13
N GLY A 54 3.84 -12.07 -11.04
CA GLY A 54 5.29 -12.07 -10.96
C GLY A 54 5.90 -10.69 -11.17
N ILE A 55 7.11 -10.52 -10.65
CA ILE A 55 7.96 -9.35 -10.88
C ILE A 55 9.35 -9.87 -11.26
N LYS A 56 9.87 -9.41 -12.39
CA LYS A 56 11.28 -9.59 -12.77
C LYS A 56 12.11 -8.49 -12.10
N LEU A 57 13.10 -8.86 -11.30
CA LEU A 57 13.89 -7.93 -10.49
C LEU A 57 15.33 -7.83 -11.00
N PRO A 58 15.63 -6.88 -11.91
CA PRO A 58 17.01 -6.56 -12.25
C PRO A 58 17.80 -6.08 -11.02
N GLU A 59 19.13 -6.14 -11.12
CA GLU A 59 20.03 -5.66 -10.07
C GLU A 59 19.76 -4.19 -9.71
N GLY A 60 19.82 -3.87 -8.42
CA GLY A 60 19.66 -2.50 -7.90
C GLY A 60 18.24 -2.13 -7.47
N ILE A 61 17.25 -3.00 -7.70
CA ILE A 61 15.89 -2.84 -7.17
C ILE A 61 15.39 -4.10 -6.46
N GLU A 62 14.38 -3.93 -5.63
CA GLU A 62 13.69 -5.02 -4.95
C GLU A 62 12.18 -4.79 -4.91
N ALA A 63 11.42 -5.88 -4.84
CA ALA A 63 9.96 -5.84 -4.71
C ALA A 63 9.53 -5.74 -3.25
N LEU A 64 8.43 -5.04 -3.01
CA LEU A 64 7.66 -5.18 -1.78
C LEU A 64 6.70 -6.38 -1.89
N PRO A 65 6.23 -6.93 -0.74
CA PRO A 65 5.12 -7.88 -0.75
C PRO A 65 3.91 -7.32 -1.52
N LEU A 66 3.21 -8.21 -2.21
CA LEU A 66 1.98 -7.84 -2.90
C LEU A 66 0.91 -7.50 -1.88
N ASN A 67 0.21 -6.38 -2.07
CA ASN A 67 -1.03 -6.14 -1.33
C ASN A 67 -2.18 -6.67 -2.18
N VAL A 68 -2.91 -7.64 -1.65
CA VAL A 68 -4.02 -8.33 -2.32
C VAL A 68 -5.30 -7.92 -1.63
N LEU A 69 -6.28 -7.48 -2.39
CA LEU A 69 -7.58 -7.09 -1.87
C LEU A 69 -8.65 -8.04 -2.39
N TYR A 70 -9.38 -8.64 -1.46
CA TYR A 70 -10.62 -9.33 -1.74
C TYR A 70 -11.83 -8.48 -1.36
N ARG A 71 -12.91 -8.61 -2.13
CA ARG A 71 -14.21 -7.96 -1.94
C ARG A 71 -15.31 -9.01 -1.75
N SER A 72 -16.38 -8.62 -1.07
CA SER A 72 -17.54 -9.50 -0.82
C SER A 72 -18.84 -8.70 -0.74
N GLU A 73 -19.85 -9.12 -1.49
CA GLU A 73 -21.22 -8.60 -1.35
C GLU A 73 -22.00 -9.28 -0.22
N ILE A 74 -21.53 -10.41 0.30
CA ILE A 74 -22.14 -11.11 1.44
C ILE A 74 -21.76 -10.42 2.75
N CYS A 75 -20.47 -10.15 2.94
CA CYS A 75 -19.95 -9.54 4.15
C CYS A 75 -19.82 -8.03 4.02
N GLN A 76 -20.96 -7.36 3.83
CA GLN A 76 -21.02 -5.91 3.68
C GLN A 76 -20.57 -5.16 4.95
N ARG A 77 -20.13 -3.92 4.77
CA ARG A 77 -19.75 -3.01 5.86
C ARG A 77 -20.65 -1.79 5.84
N ALA A 78 -21.12 -1.40 7.02
CA ALA A 78 -21.87 -0.17 7.19
C ALA A 78 -20.95 1.06 7.09
N ARG A 79 -21.45 2.07 6.40
CA ARG A 79 -20.91 3.43 6.33
C ARG A 79 -22.02 4.42 6.63
N TYR A 80 -21.62 5.63 6.94
CA TYR A 80 -22.54 6.73 7.24
C TYR A 80 -22.17 7.90 6.34
N ASN A 81 -23.16 8.53 5.73
CA ASN A 81 -22.93 9.73 4.92
C ASN A 81 -22.82 10.98 5.83
N SER A 82 -22.63 12.16 5.23
CA SER A 82 -22.51 13.42 5.98
C SER A 82 -23.78 13.80 6.76
N ALA A 83 -24.94 13.25 6.37
CA ALA A 83 -26.21 13.39 7.09
C ALA A 83 -26.39 12.35 8.21
N GLY A 84 -25.42 11.45 8.41
CA GLY A 84 -25.49 10.39 9.41
C GLY A 84 -26.37 9.20 8.99
N GLU A 85 -26.81 9.13 7.74
CA GLU A 85 -27.62 8.03 7.22
C GLU A 85 -26.74 6.82 6.93
N LYS A 86 -27.21 5.65 7.37
CA LYS A 86 -26.50 4.39 7.21
C LYS A 86 -26.68 3.85 5.79
N TYR A 87 -25.58 3.52 5.12
CA TYR A 87 -25.56 2.77 3.87
C TYR A 87 -24.56 1.62 3.95
N TYR A 88 -24.64 0.67 3.02
CA TYR A 88 -23.75 -0.49 2.99
C TYR A 88 -22.82 -0.44 1.78
N ILE A 89 -21.58 -0.86 2.00
CA ILE A 89 -20.58 -1.07 0.96
C ILE A 89 -20.12 -2.53 0.99
N SER A 90 -19.60 -3.00 -0.12
CA SER A 90 -18.95 -4.31 -0.20
C SER A 90 -17.89 -4.46 0.89
N GLY A 91 -17.84 -5.65 1.50
CA GLY A 91 -16.78 -6.05 2.39
C GLY A 91 -15.41 -5.92 1.73
N PHE A 92 -14.38 -5.74 2.55
CA PHE A 92 -13.00 -5.79 2.08
C PHE A 92 -12.13 -6.63 3.01
N ASN A 93 -11.21 -7.38 2.42
CA ASN A 93 -10.28 -8.27 3.10
C ASN A 93 -8.87 -8.13 2.50
N PRO A 94 -8.05 -7.21 3.02
CA PRO A 94 -6.70 -6.99 2.54
C PRO A 94 -5.74 -8.05 3.11
N ASN A 95 -4.86 -8.55 2.28
CA ASN A 95 -3.83 -9.53 2.63
C ASN A 95 -2.49 -9.12 2.03
N SER A 96 -1.40 -9.42 2.73
CA SER A 96 -0.04 -9.24 2.23
C SER A 96 0.51 -10.58 1.80
N VAL A 97 1.01 -10.69 0.57
CA VAL A 97 1.52 -11.95 0.00
C VAL A 97 2.97 -11.75 -0.43
N ALA A 98 3.87 -12.53 0.17
CA ALA A 98 5.27 -12.56 -0.22
C ALA A 98 5.43 -13.25 -1.59
N LEU A 99 6.32 -12.70 -2.41
CA LEU A 99 6.74 -13.34 -3.66
C LEU A 99 7.82 -14.39 -3.37
N LYS A 100 7.85 -15.46 -4.16
CA LYS A 100 8.88 -16.50 -4.08
C LYS A 100 9.74 -16.47 -5.34
N GLN A 101 11.05 -16.60 -5.19
CA GLN A 101 11.97 -16.68 -6.31
C GLN A 101 11.68 -17.95 -7.12
N GLN A 102 11.63 -17.82 -8.45
CA GLN A 102 11.45 -18.94 -9.36
C GLN A 102 12.81 -19.58 -9.63
N GLY A 103 13.10 -20.68 -8.95
CA GLY A 103 14.39 -21.37 -9.07
C GLY A 103 15.55 -20.43 -8.70
N SER A 104 16.51 -20.28 -9.62
CA SER A 104 17.65 -19.36 -9.52
C SER A 104 17.54 -18.16 -10.46
N SER A 105 16.33 -17.84 -10.94
CA SER A 105 16.10 -16.72 -11.86
C SER A 105 15.91 -15.38 -11.12
N ASP A 106 15.87 -14.28 -11.88
CA ASP A 106 15.52 -12.96 -11.39
C ASP A 106 14.00 -12.73 -11.29
N ILE A 107 13.18 -13.78 -11.46
CA ILE A 107 11.71 -13.70 -11.39
C ILE A 107 11.23 -14.13 -10.01
N TYR A 108 10.38 -13.30 -9.41
CA TYR A 108 9.73 -13.54 -8.13
C TYR A 108 8.23 -13.54 -8.34
N GLN A 109 7.55 -14.64 -7.99
CA GLN A 109 6.14 -14.82 -8.29
C GLN A 109 5.36 -15.53 -7.19
N THR A 110 4.04 -15.41 -7.25
CA THR A 110 3.10 -16.13 -6.39
C THR A 110 1.79 -16.41 -7.12
N LYS A 111 1.03 -17.38 -6.63
CA LYS A 111 -0.32 -17.69 -7.12
C LYS A 111 -1.36 -17.12 -6.18
N ILE A 112 -2.37 -16.46 -6.72
CA ILE A 112 -3.45 -15.82 -5.98
C ILE A 112 -4.78 -16.39 -6.49
N ALA A 113 -5.62 -16.89 -5.59
CA ALA A 113 -6.91 -17.45 -5.97
C ALA A 113 -7.85 -16.33 -6.44
N LEU A 114 -8.49 -16.50 -7.60
CA LEU A 114 -9.51 -15.55 -8.06
C LEU A 114 -10.74 -15.61 -7.13
N ASN A 115 -11.14 -16.82 -6.74
CA ASN A 115 -12.15 -17.05 -5.72
C ASN A 115 -11.49 -17.39 -4.38
N GLY A 116 -11.41 -16.41 -3.48
CA GLY A 116 -10.89 -16.57 -2.13
C GLY A 116 -11.81 -17.35 -1.19
N GLY A 117 -13.07 -17.56 -1.57
CA GLY A 117 -14.02 -18.41 -0.85
C GLY A 117 -14.28 -17.98 0.60
N GLY A 118 -14.40 -18.97 1.49
CA GLY A 118 -14.77 -18.75 2.89
C GLY A 118 -16.23 -18.34 3.08
N SER A 119 -16.61 -18.02 4.33
CA SER A 119 -18.01 -17.67 4.69
C SER A 119 -18.54 -16.41 3.99
N CYS A 120 -17.64 -15.54 3.54
CA CYS A 120 -17.98 -14.32 2.83
C CYS A 120 -17.88 -14.46 1.29
N GLN A 121 -17.53 -15.63 0.76
CA GLN A 121 -17.31 -15.83 -0.68
C GLN A 121 -16.42 -14.74 -1.29
N TRP A 122 -15.27 -14.51 -0.67
CA TRP A 122 -14.33 -13.47 -1.06
C TRP A 122 -13.91 -13.61 -2.53
N GLN A 123 -14.04 -12.53 -3.31
CA GLN A 123 -13.58 -12.47 -4.70
C GLN A 123 -12.39 -11.52 -4.82
N LEU A 124 -11.36 -11.92 -5.57
CA LEU A 124 -10.21 -11.07 -5.81
C LEU A 124 -10.67 -9.80 -6.54
N SER A 125 -10.28 -8.64 -6.01
CA SER A 125 -10.59 -7.36 -6.64
C SER A 125 -9.34 -6.63 -7.11
N GLU A 126 -8.27 -6.64 -6.30
CA GLU A 126 -7.07 -5.88 -6.63
C GLU A 126 -5.79 -6.60 -6.21
N VAL A 127 -4.72 -6.44 -7.00
CA VAL A 127 -3.36 -6.81 -6.62
C VAL A 127 -2.44 -5.62 -6.85
N TRP A 128 -1.73 -5.19 -5.81
CA TRP A 128 -0.86 -4.02 -5.85
C TRP A 128 0.59 -4.45 -5.83
N MET A 129 1.33 -3.98 -6.83
CA MET A 129 2.77 -4.20 -6.99
C MET A 129 3.51 -2.88 -6.80
N SER A 130 4.66 -2.93 -6.13
CA SER A 130 5.57 -1.79 -5.98
C SER A 130 6.99 -2.32 -5.85
N ILE A 131 7.93 -1.54 -6.37
CA ILE A 131 9.36 -1.80 -6.30
C ILE A 131 10.03 -0.62 -5.58
N ARG A 132 11.21 -0.84 -5.03
CA ARG A 132 12.03 0.23 -4.45
C ARG A 132 13.49 0.04 -4.79
N TYR A 133 14.25 1.13 -4.67
CA TYR A 133 15.69 1.07 -4.79
C TYR A 133 16.27 0.15 -3.73
N LYS A 134 17.11 -0.79 -4.15
CA LYS A 134 17.79 -1.72 -3.24
C LYS A 134 19.06 -1.05 -2.73
N LYS A 135 19.04 -0.58 -1.48
CA LYS A 135 20.22 -0.03 -0.83
C LYS A 135 21.27 -1.13 -0.65
N ILE A 136 22.48 -0.87 -1.15
CA ILE A 136 23.65 -1.70 -0.87
C ILE A 136 24.26 -1.20 0.44
N LEU A 137 24.70 -2.11 1.31
CA LEU A 137 25.33 -1.78 2.59
C LEU A 137 26.46 -0.77 2.36
N ASN A 138 26.42 0.37 3.06
CA ASN A 138 27.41 1.45 3.04
C ASN A 138 27.31 2.46 1.89
N THR A 139 26.36 2.30 0.96
CA THR A 139 26.12 3.28 -0.11
C THR A 139 24.79 4.00 0.15
N TYR A 140 24.81 5.34 0.22
CA TYR A 140 23.62 6.17 0.46
C TYR A 140 22.83 5.77 1.72
N ASN A 141 23.54 5.38 2.78
CA ASN A 141 22.92 4.93 4.03
C ASN A 141 22.03 6.01 4.66
N ASP A 142 22.37 7.29 4.45
CA ASP A 142 21.63 8.47 4.91
C ASP A 142 20.38 8.78 4.08
N PHE A 143 20.13 8.05 2.98
CA PHE A 143 18.92 8.18 2.19
C PHE A 143 17.88 7.11 2.55
N GLU A 144 16.61 7.50 2.60
CA GLU A 144 15.48 6.58 2.68
C GLU A 144 15.06 6.12 1.27
N ALA A 145 14.98 4.82 1.03
CA ALA A 145 14.48 4.29 -0.24
C ALA A 145 12.95 4.19 -0.20
N ILE A 146 12.29 5.12 -0.90
CA ILE A 146 10.83 5.22 -0.93
C ILE A 146 10.28 4.24 -1.98
N PRO A 147 9.22 3.48 -1.65
CA PRO A 147 8.52 2.64 -2.62
C PRO A 147 8.04 3.43 -3.83
N SER A 148 8.12 2.82 -5.01
CA SER A 148 7.54 3.38 -6.22
C SER A 148 6.03 3.53 -6.08
N HIS A 149 5.47 4.44 -6.87
CA HIS A 149 4.05 4.42 -7.16
C HIS A 149 3.58 3.01 -7.57
N LYS A 150 2.37 2.64 -7.15
CA LYS A 150 1.86 1.28 -7.28
C LYS A 150 1.38 1.00 -8.69
N LEU A 151 1.54 -0.24 -9.13
CA LEU A 151 0.75 -0.81 -10.22
C LEU A 151 -0.38 -1.61 -9.57
N ILE A 152 -1.62 -1.22 -9.84
CA ILE A 152 -2.82 -1.77 -9.23
C ILE A 152 -3.55 -2.54 -10.33
N LEU A 153 -3.44 -3.87 -10.29
CA LEU A 153 -4.18 -4.77 -11.16
C LEU A 153 -5.62 -4.84 -10.65
N ILE A 154 -6.59 -4.52 -11.51
CA ILE A 154 -8.02 -4.56 -11.20
C ILE A 154 -8.62 -5.81 -11.83
N PHE A 155 -9.29 -6.62 -11.01
CA PHE A 155 -9.98 -7.84 -11.39
C PHE A 155 -11.50 -7.66 -11.31
N ASN A 156 -12.24 -8.50 -12.03
CA ASN A 156 -13.71 -8.65 -11.94
C ASN A 156 -14.51 -7.37 -12.19
N ASN A 157 -13.98 -6.41 -12.95
CA ASN A 157 -14.61 -5.10 -13.19
C ASN A 157 -15.09 -4.42 -11.90
N HIS A 158 -14.37 -4.65 -10.79
CA HIS A 158 -14.72 -4.07 -9.50
C HIS A 158 -14.83 -2.54 -9.64
N LYS A 159 -15.95 -1.97 -9.16
CA LYS A 159 -16.20 -0.52 -9.24
C LYS A 159 -15.14 0.22 -8.44
N TYR A 160 -14.27 0.92 -9.16
CA TYR A 160 -13.23 1.78 -8.63
C TYR A 160 -13.77 3.21 -8.46
N ASN A 161 -13.02 4.06 -7.76
CA ASN A 161 -13.44 5.44 -7.53
C ASN A 161 -13.57 6.22 -8.85
N GLU A 162 -14.67 6.95 -8.98
CA GLU A 162 -14.88 7.88 -10.10
C GLU A 162 -13.72 8.89 -10.15
N GLY A 163 -12.92 8.85 -11.23
CA GLY A 163 -11.78 9.76 -11.45
C GLY A 163 -10.44 9.07 -11.76
N GLU A 164 -10.30 7.76 -11.52
CA GLU A 164 -9.08 7.06 -11.88
C GLU A 164 -9.02 6.70 -13.37
N ILE A 165 -7.84 6.85 -13.97
CA ILE A 165 -7.62 6.49 -15.38
C ILE A 165 -7.22 5.02 -15.44
N ILE A 166 -8.16 4.18 -15.87
CA ILE A 166 -7.86 2.78 -16.20
C ILE A 166 -7.04 2.71 -17.47
N ARG A 167 -6.00 1.88 -17.44
CA ARG A 167 -5.13 1.63 -18.58
C ARG A 167 -5.08 0.15 -18.93
N ASN A 168 -4.98 -0.13 -20.23
CA ASN A 168 -4.64 -1.45 -20.74
C ASN A 168 -3.14 -1.49 -21.01
N LEU A 169 -2.36 -1.85 -19.98
CA LEU A 169 -0.89 -1.89 -20.05
C LEU A 169 -0.33 -3.31 -20.17
N ILE A 170 -1.14 -4.34 -19.91
CA ILE A 170 -0.72 -5.72 -20.06
C ILE A 170 -0.68 -6.04 -21.56
N LYS A 171 0.47 -6.52 -22.03
CA LYS A 171 0.68 -6.98 -23.41
C LYS A 171 1.41 -8.30 -23.35
N ASN A 172 0.85 -9.34 -23.97
CA ASN A 172 1.39 -10.71 -23.91
C ASN A 172 1.70 -11.13 -22.47
N GLU A 173 0.77 -10.90 -21.54
CA GLU A 173 0.94 -11.22 -20.12
C GLU A 173 2.06 -10.44 -19.40
N GLU A 174 2.63 -9.40 -20.03
CA GLU A 174 3.70 -8.58 -19.45
C GLU A 174 3.33 -7.10 -19.28
N ILE A 175 3.94 -6.45 -18.28
CA ILE A 175 3.89 -5.00 -18.06
C ILE A 175 5.31 -4.47 -18.05
N GLY A 176 5.68 -3.68 -19.06
CA GLY A 176 7.01 -3.04 -19.16
C GLY A 176 6.94 -1.53 -18.98
N LEU A 177 7.57 -1.00 -17.93
CA LEU A 177 7.62 0.43 -17.62
C LEU A 177 9.03 0.89 -17.28
N ASN A 178 9.40 2.10 -17.69
CA ASN A 178 10.70 2.70 -17.39
C ASN A 178 10.75 3.28 -15.97
N TYR A 179 11.80 2.93 -15.23
CA TYR A 179 12.09 3.45 -13.90
C TYR A 179 13.50 4.03 -13.85
N TYR A 180 13.60 5.26 -13.36
CA TYR A 180 14.84 6.00 -13.20
C TYR A 180 15.11 6.26 -11.72
N PRO A 181 16.34 6.00 -11.23
CA PRO A 181 16.69 6.34 -9.86
C PRO A 181 16.86 7.85 -9.70
N VAL A 182 16.14 8.43 -8.74
CA VAL A 182 16.21 9.86 -8.43
C VAL A 182 16.53 10.06 -6.96
N PHE A 183 17.65 10.74 -6.70
CA PHE A 183 18.17 11.03 -5.37
C PHE A 183 17.78 12.45 -4.99
N ILE A 184 16.98 12.59 -3.94
CA ILE A 184 16.38 13.85 -3.52
C ILE A 184 17.00 14.25 -2.19
N ASN A 185 17.65 15.40 -2.14
CA ASN A 185 18.10 16.05 -0.94
C ASN A 185 17.17 17.23 -0.63
N ASN A 186 16.22 17.00 0.28
CA ASN A 186 15.21 17.98 0.65
C ASN A 186 15.63 18.75 1.91
N LYS A 187 16.25 19.92 1.73
CA LYS A 187 16.72 20.75 2.84
C LYS A 187 15.60 21.50 3.57
N ILE A 188 14.39 21.56 2.99
CA ILE A 188 13.21 22.14 3.64
C ILE A 188 12.67 21.18 4.70
N ALA A 189 12.52 19.91 4.35
CA ALA A 189 12.04 18.86 5.25
C ALA A 189 13.17 18.20 6.07
N ASN A 190 14.44 18.49 5.74
CA ASN A 190 15.60 17.80 6.30
C ASN A 190 15.57 16.28 6.04
N GLU A 191 15.22 15.91 4.82
CA GLU A 191 15.04 14.53 4.37
C GLU A 191 15.93 14.24 3.16
N LYS A 192 16.37 12.99 3.04
CA LYS A 192 17.10 12.48 1.87
C LYS A 192 16.42 11.21 1.40
N ASN A 193 15.90 11.22 0.18
CA ASN A 193 15.06 10.15 -0.35
C ASN A 193 15.61 9.63 -1.69
N ILE A 194 15.50 8.32 -1.92
CA ILE A 194 15.70 7.71 -3.23
C ILE A 194 14.34 7.24 -3.71
N ILE A 195 13.90 7.73 -4.86
CA ILE A 195 12.66 7.29 -5.51
C ILE A 195 12.97 6.60 -6.84
N LEU A 196 12.07 5.73 -7.27
CA LEU A 196 12.05 5.22 -8.63
C LEU A 196 11.02 5.99 -9.44
N PHE A 197 11.50 6.97 -10.21
CA PHE A 197 10.66 7.86 -11.01
C PHE A 197 10.19 7.16 -12.29
N GLN A 198 8.92 7.37 -12.63
CA GLN A 198 8.27 6.80 -13.81
C GLN A 198 7.40 7.87 -14.49
N HIS A 199 7.04 7.64 -15.76
CA HIS A 199 6.37 8.61 -16.64
C HIS A 199 5.20 9.39 -16.02
N TRP A 200 4.26 8.71 -15.37
CA TRP A 200 3.04 9.31 -14.84
C TRP A 200 3.21 9.89 -13.44
N ASN A 201 4.33 9.61 -12.76
CA ASN A 201 4.60 9.98 -11.37
C ASN A 201 3.39 9.82 -10.41
N ARG A 202 2.60 8.75 -10.61
CA ARG A 202 1.44 8.37 -9.78
C ARG A 202 1.14 6.88 -9.93
N SER A 203 0.33 6.30 -9.04
CA SER A 203 -0.09 4.91 -9.16
C SER A 203 -0.91 4.68 -10.43
N GLN A 204 -0.75 3.52 -11.06
CA GLN A 204 -1.45 3.15 -12.29
C GLN A 204 -2.47 2.06 -12.01
N TYR A 205 -3.68 2.25 -12.50
CA TYR A 205 -4.76 1.27 -12.43
C TYR A 205 -4.83 0.55 -13.77
N ILE A 206 -4.66 -0.77 -13.71
CA ILE A 206 -4.48 -1.62 -14.88
C ILE A 206 -5.59 -2.65 -14.88
N LEU A 207 -6.41 -2.64 -15.93
CA LEU A 207 -7.47 -3.64 -16.06
C LEU A 207 -6.85 -4.99 -16.39
N VAL A 208 -7.22 -6.02 -15.63
CA VAL A 208 -6.98 -7.42 -15.98
C VAL A 208 -8.24 -7.96 -16.63
N ASN A 209 -8.10 -8.47 -17.85
CA ASN A 209 -9.19 -9.07 -18.59
C ASN A 209 -9.19 -10.58 -18.30
N ASN A 210 -8.42 -11.33 -19.07
CA ASN A 210 -8.37 -12.79 -19.03
C ASN A 210 -6.95 -13.33 -18.78
N GLU A 211 -6.00 -12.45 -18.50
CA GLU A 211 -4.61 -12.81 -18.27
C GLU A 211 -4.47 -13.66 -16.99
N LYS A 212 -3.88 -14.84 -17.14
CA LYS A 212 -3.72 -15.81 -16.03
C LYS A 212 -2.31 -15.79 -15.48
N ASN A 213 -1.35 -15.32 -16.27
CA ASN A 213 -0.02 -15.00 -15.79
C ASN A 213 0.22 -13.52 -16.08
N ILE A 214 0.74 -12.80 -15.10
CA ILE A 214 1.02 -11.37 -15.24
C ILE A 214 2.42 -11.15 -14.70
N LEU A 215 3.35 -10.78 -15.57
CA LEU A 215 4.73 -10.49 -15.23
C LEU A 215 4.99 -8.99 -15.35
N PHE A 216 5.33 -8.36 -14.23
CA PHE A 216 5.85 -7.00 -14.24
C PHE A 216 7.36 -7.03 -14.51
N THR A 217 7.78 -6.43 -15.62
CA THR A 217 9.17 -6.32 -16.07
C THR A 217 9.61 -4.86 -16.01
N PRO A 218 10.01 -4.33 -14.83
CA PRO A 218 10.55 -2.98 -14.72
C PRO A 218 11.82 -2.81 -15.58
N LEU A 219 11.79 -1.83 -16.47
CA LEU A 219 12.95 -1.37 -17.23
C LEU A 219 13.72 -0.38 -16.36
N TYR A 220 14.63 -0.91 -15.54
CA TYR A 220 15.40 -0.11 -14.58
C TYR A 220 16.68 0.46 -15.23
N HIS A 221 16.73 1.79 -15.34
CA HIS A 221 17.86 2.52 -15.93
C HIS A 221 18.88 2.89 -14.86
N LYS A 222 19.63 1.88 -14.39
CA LYS A 222 20.51 1.98 -13.21
C LYS A 222 21.56 3.11 -13.28
N ASP A 223 22.06 3.39 -14.48
CA ASP A 223 23.14 4.36 -14.72
C ASP A 223 22.61 5.78 -14.96
N ASN A 224 21.31 5.91 -15.26
CA ASN A 224 20.66 7.18 -15.51
C ASN A 224 20.18 7.84 -14.21
N ILE A 225 21.15 8.14 -13.35
CA ILE A 225 20.93 8.71 -12.02
C ILE A 225 20.65 10.21 -12.13
N THR A 226 19.53 10.63 -11.55
CA THR A 226 19.21 12.06 -11.36
C THR A 226 19.40 12.45 -9.90
N LYS A 227 20.01 13.61 -9.64
CA LYS A 227 20.11 14.18 -8.29
C LYS A 227 19.32 15.48 -8.23
N ILE A 228 18.59 15.68 -7.14
CA ILE A 228 17.75 16.85 -6.90
C ILE A 228 18.16 17.47 -5.58
N ASP A 229 18.52 18.74 -5.60
CA ASP A 229 18.74 19.56 -4.42
C ASP A 229 17.59 20.56 -4.28
N ILE A 230 16.75 20.36 -3.25
CA ILE A 230 15.71 21.32 -2.87
C ILE A 230 16.32 22.24 -1.79
N PRO A 231 16.51 23.55 -2.08
CA PRO A 231 17.11 24.49 -1.15
C PRO A 231 16.21 24.75 0.06
N LYS A 232 16.80 25.16 1.20
CA LYS A 232 16.07 25.45 2.44
C LYS A 232 15.23 26.72 2.32
N GLU A 233 15.71 27.69 1.55
CA GLU A 233 15.05 28.96 1.30
C GLU A 233 13.85 28.78 0.36
N ARG A 234 12.68 29.24 0.80
CA ARG A 234 11.47 29.20 -0.04
C ARG A 234 11.59 30.23 -1.16
N GLY A 235 11.13 29.86 -2.36
CA GLY A 235 11.20 30.71 -3.55
C GLY A 235 12.50 30.57 -4.34
N THR A 236 13.50 29.85 -3.82
CA THR A 236 14.71 29.49 -4.56
C THR A 236 14.45 28.27 -5.44
N ASP A 237 14.99 28.30 -6.66
CA ASP A 237 14.84 27.19 -7.61
C ASP A 237 15.42 25.88 -7.08
N VAL A 238 14.73 24.78 -7.38
CA VAL A 238 15.24 23.43 -7.24
C VAL A 238 16.32 23.21 -8.31
N ILE A 239 17.43 22.58 -7.91
CA ILE A 239 18.53 22.24 -8.80
C ILE A 239 18.46 20.75 -9.12
N ILE A 240 18.41 20.41 -10.41
CA ILE A 240 18.35 19.03 -10.90
C ILE A 240 19.61 18.75 -11.72
N TYR A 241 20.37 17.75 -11.31
CA TYR A 241 21.55 17.23 -11.98
C TYR A 241 21.21 15.94 -12.70
N TYR A 242 21.48 15.89 -14.00
CA TYR A 242 21.25 14.72 -14.84
C TYR A 242 22.55 13.93 -15.04
N SER A 243 22.41 12.68 -15.49
CA SER A 243 23.51 11.73 -15.70
C SER A 243 24.49 12.16 -16.80
N ASP A 244 24.03 12.95 -17.76
CA ASP A 244 24.85 13.56 -18.83
C ASP A 244 25.64 14.81 -18.39
N GLY A 245 25.56 15.18 -17.10
CA GLY A 245 26.20 16.36 -16.56
C GLY A 245 25.42 17.67 -16.76
N THR A 246 24.28 17.64 -17.44
CA THR A 246 23.45 18.84 -17.59
C THR A 246 22.74 19.19 -16.27
N ILE A 247 22.52 20.49 -16.07
CA ILE A 247 21.89 21.04 -14.86
C ILE A 247 20.65 21.83 -15.26
N GLU A 248 19.54 21.61 -14.57
CA GLU A 248 18.29 22.37 -14.72
C GLU A 248 17.97 23.07 -13.40
N LYS A 249 17.55 24.34 -13.48
CA LYS A 249 17.04 25.11 -12.34
C LYS A 249 15.59 25.46 -12.62
N LYS A 250 14.68 25.11 -11.70
CA LYS A 250 13.26 25.44 -11.85
C LYS A 250 12.51 25.41 -10.51
N PRO A 251 11.30 25.98 -10.43
CA PRO A 251 10.51 25.97 -9.20
C PRO A 251 10.00 24.58 -8.77
N SER A 252 9.95 23.60 -9.69
CA SER A 252 9.42 22.26 -9.45
C SER A 252 10.51 21.21 -9.33
N TRP A 253 10.39 20.29 -8.38
CA TRP A 253 11.36 19.21 -8.20
C TRP A 253 11.23 18.08 -9.22
N SER A 254 10.09 17.93 -9.92
CA SER A 254 9.86 16.77 -10.79
C SER A 254 10.85 16.76 -11.98
N PRO A 255 11.60 15.66 -12.20
CA PRO A 255 12.40 15.49 -13.40
C PRO A 255 11.56 15.50 -14.67
N ASN A 256 12.17 15.87 -15.80
CA ASN A 256 11.54 15.75 -17.12
C ASN A 256 11.70 14.31 -17.65
N TYR A 257 10.59 13.57 -17.73
CA TYR A 257 10.62 12.19 -18.21
C TYR A 257 11.20 12.02 -19.62
N ASN A 258 10.88 12.91 -20.56
CA ASN A 258 11.38 12.81 -21.93
C ASN A 258 12.89 13.03 -21.99
N LYS A 259 13.41 13.92 -21.13
CA LYS A 259 14.84 14.10 -20.97
C LYS A 259 15.49 12.84 -20.41
N LEU A 260 14.96 12.26 -19.33
CA LEU A 260 15.49 11.00 -18.79
C LEU A 260 15.53 9.91 -19.86
N LYS A 261 14.45 9.78 -20.65
CA LYS A 261 14.36 8.80 -21.73
C LYS A 261 15.42 9.00 -22.82
N SER A 262 15.87 10.23 -23.10
CA SER A 262 16.91 10.49 -24.11
C SER A 262 18.33 10.22 -23.60
N LEU A 263 18.52 9.95 -22.31
CA LEU A 263 19.82 9.66 -21.70
C LEU A 263 20.09 8.15 -21.53
N ASN A 264 19.23 7.31 -22.12
CA ASN A 264 19.36 5.85 -22.10
C ASN A 264 20.01 5.33 -23.38
#